data_AF-A0A1R3TVB9-F1
#
_entry.id   AF-A0A1R3TVB9-F1
#
_cell.length_a   1.000
_cell.length_b   1.000
_cell.length_c   1.000
_cell.angle_alpha   90.00
_cell.angle_beta   90.00
_cell.angle_gamma   90.00
#
_symmetry.space_group_name_H-M   'P 1'
#
loop_
_entity.id
_entity.type
_entity.pdbx_description
1 polymer ?
#
loop_
_entity_poly.entity_id
_entity_poly.type
_entity_poly.pdbx_seq_one_letter_code
_entity_poly.pdbx_strand_id
1 'polypeptide(L)'
;MGVSRSPAAAIIVALAVQPEQDDAALAARLRTVSPYATPNARIIEIGDRLLGRGGALIAAIKTIGRGADTDGNVPFVLPIAEPS
;
A
#
# COMPACT_ATOMS: atom_id res chain seq x y z
N MET A 1 5.28 -5.91 13.30
CA MET A 1 6.04 -5.80 12.05
C MET A 1 5.20 -5.18 10.94
N GLY A 2 5.22 -3.86 10.77
CA GLY A 2 4.45 -3.14 9.74
C GLY A 2 4.94 -3.35 8.29
N VAL A 3 5.23 -4.61 7.92
CA VAL A 3 5.94 -4.98 6.69
C VAL A 3 4.99 -5.51 5.62
N SER A 4 4.09 -6.44 5.95
CA SER A 4 3.32 -7.16 4.92
C SER A 4 1.81 -6.96 4.98
N ARG A 5 1.16 -7.42 6.06
CA ARG A 5 -0.31 -7.39 6.15
C ARG A 5 -0.86 -5.99 6.45
N SER A 6 -0.29 -5.27 7.42
CA SER A 6 -0.80 -3.93 7.76
C SER A 6 -0.56 -2.88 6.68
N PRO A 7 0.57 -2.85 5.93
CA PRO A 7 0.68 -2.00 4.74
C PRO A 7 -0.38 -2.32 3.68
N ALA A 8 -0.63 -3.61 3.41
CA ALA A 8 -1.66 -4.00 2.45
C ALA A 8 -3.06 -3.55 2.89
N ALA A 9 -3.40 -3.72 4.17
CA ALA A 9 -4.66 -3.24 4.72
C ALA A 9 -4.77 -1.70 4.67
N ALA A 10 -3.70 -0.98 5.00
CA ALA A 10 -3.68 0.48 4.97
C ALA A 10 -3.93 1.05 3.57
N ILE A 11 -3.33 0.44 2.53
CA ILE A 11 -3.59 0.78 1.12
C ILE A 11 -5.07 0.60 0.78
N ILE A 12 -5.65 -0.56 1.12
CA ILE A 12 -7.05 -0.86 0.81
C ILE A 12 -7.98 0.11 1.53
N VAL A 13 -7.71 0.42 2.79
CA VAL A 13 -8.49 1.39 3.57
C VAL A 13 -8.38 2.79 2.95
N ALA A 14 -7.19 3.24 2.55
CA ALA A 14 -7.01 4.55 1.93
C ALA A 14 -7.83 4.68 0.64
N LEU A 15 -7.89 3.63 -0.18
CA LEU A 15 -8.70 3.61 -1.41
C LEU A 15 -10.20 3.46 -1.14
N ALA A 16 -10.59 2.71 -0.11
CA ALA A 16 -11.99 2.62 0.28
C ALA A 16 -12.53 3.98 0.78
N VAL A 17 -11.69 4.76 1.47
CA VAL A 17 -12.05 6.10 1.97
C VAL A 17 -12.00 7.15 0.87
N GLN A 18 -11.00 7.08 -0.02
CA GLN A 18 -10.86 8.03 -1.13
C GLN A 18 -10.58 7.28 -2.44
N PRO A 19 -11.66 6.87 -3.15
CA PRO A 19 -11.56 6.02 -4.34
C PRO A 19 -10.85 6.67 -5.53
N GLU A 20 -10.85 7.99 -5.61
CA GLU A 20 -10.26 8.72 -6.75
C GLU A 20 -8.72 8.79 -6.72
N GLN A 21 -8.08 8.24 -5.69
CA GLN A 21 -6.62 8.22 -5.61
C GLN A 21 -6.00 7.38 -6.73
N ASP A 22 -4.87 7.84 -7.26
CA ASP A 22 -4.04 7.07 -8.17
C ASP A 22 -3.29 5.95 -7.41
N ASP A 23 -3.35 4.73 -7.95
CA ASP A 23 -2.78 3.54 -7.29
C ASP A 23 -1.24 3.60 -7.23
N ALA A 24 -0.59 4.16 -8.25
CA ALA A 24 0.87 4.26 -8.30
C ALA A 24 1.39 5.33 -7.32
N ALA A 25 0.73 6.48 -7.25
CA ALA A 25 1.02 7.54 -6.29
C ALA A 25 0.85 7.05 -4.85
N LEU A 26 -0.21 6.28 -4.57
CA LEU A 26 -0.44 5.70 -3.26
C LEU A 26 0.62 4.65 -2.89
N ALA A 27 1.01 3.78 -3.84
CA ALA A 27 2.09 2.81 -3.62
C ALA A 27 3.45 3.50 -3.36
N ALA A 28 3.76 4.56 -4.11
CA ALA A 28 4.95 5.36 -3.91
C ALA A 28 4.97 6.03 -2.53
N ARG A 29 3.84 6.63 -2.12
CA ARG A 29 3.69 7.23 -0.79
C ARG A 29 3.88 6.21 0.33
N LEU A 30 3.36 4.99 0.19
CA LEU A 30 3.61 3.91 1.14
C LEU A 30 5.11 3.60 1.25
N ARG A 31 5.83 3.52 0.13
CA ARG A 31 7.29 3.30 0.13
C ARG A 31 8.03 4.43 0.85
N THR A 32 7.63 5.68 0.65
CA THR A 32 8.22 6.83 1.32
C THR A 32 8.06 6.77 2.84
N VAL A 33 6.88 6.42 3.34
CA VAL A 33 6.60 6.37 4.79
C VAL A 33 6.99 5.04 5.45
N SER A 34 7.21 3.99 4.64
CA SER A 34 7.63 2.67 5.10
C SER A 34 8.58 2.01 4.10
N PRO A 35 9.89 2.33 4.16
CA PRO A 35 10.91 1.78 3.25
C PRO A 35 11.00 0.24 3.25
N TYR A 36 10.57 -0.37 4.36
CA TYR A 36 10.62 -1.81 4.61
C TYR A 36 9.34 -2.54 4.17
N ALA A 37 8.28 -1.81 3.79
CA ALA A 37 7.02 -2.43 3.41
C ALA A 37 7.19 -3.34 2.19
N THR A 38 6.74 -4.58 2.36
CA THR A 38 6.52 -5.57 1.30
C THR A 38 5.07 -6.06 1.42
N PRO A 39 4.10 -5.30 0.88
CA PRO A 39 2.68 -5.58 1.06
C PRO A 39 2.31 -6.99 0.64
N ASN A 40 1.40 -7.62 1.38
CA ASN A 40 0.93 -8.96 1.07
C ASN A 40 0.15 -8.96 -0.26
N ALA A 41 0.73 -9.56 -1.31
CA ALA A 41 0.15 -9.58 -2.65
C ALA A 41 -1.28 -10.16 -2.70
N ARG A 42 -1.57 -11.22 -1.93
CA ARG A 42 -2.90 -11.83 -1.90
C ARG A 42 -3.96 -10.90 -1.30
N ILE A 43 -3.62 -10.16 -0.24
CA ILE A 43 -4.52 -9.15 0.33
C ILE A 43 -4.77 -8.03 -0.68
N ILE A 44 -3.71 -7.55 -1.35
CA ILE A 44 -3.83 -6.54 -2.40
C ILE A 44 -4.72 -7.01 -3.54
N GLU A 45 -4.55 -8.23 -4.05
CA GLU A 45 -5.39 -8.80 -5.13
C GLU A 45 -6.87 -8.90 -4.72
N ILE A 46 -7.16 -9.20 -3.45
CA ILE A 46 -8.53 -9.18 -2.92
C ILE A 46 -9.07 -7.75 -2.91
N GLY A 47 -8.30 -6.78 -2.40
CA GLY A 47 -8.70 -5.38 -2.36
C GLY A 47 -8.90 -4.77 -3.74
N ASP A 48 -7.97 -5.02 -4.67
CA ASP A 48 -8.02 -4.60 -6.07
C ASP A 48 -9.34 -5.02 -6.71
N ARG A 49 -9.72 -6.31 -6.56
CA ARG A 49 -10.98 -6.83 -7.07
C ARG A 49 -12.20 -6.21 -6.39
N LEU A 50 -12.20 -6.10 -5.05
CA LEU A 50 -13.34 -5.58 -4.29
C LEU A 50 -13.59 -4.09 -4.57
N LEU A 51 -12.54 -3.32 -4.87
CA LEU A 51 -12.62 -1.89 -5.16
C LEU A 51 -12.72 -1.57 -6.65
N GLY A 52 -12.81 -2.59 -7.52
CA GLY A 52 -12.98 -2.40 -8.97
C GLY A 52 -11.77 -1.79 -9.66
N ARG A 53 -10.54 -2.07 -9.19
CA ARG A 53 -9.30 -1.47 -9.70
C ARG A 53 -8.75 -2.11 -10.97
N GLY A 54 -9.32 -3.23 -11.41
CA GLY A 54 -8.98 -3.86 -12.69
C GLY A 54 -7.53 -4.34 -12.80
N GLY A 55 -6.86 -4.63 -11.68
CA GLY A 55 -5.46 -5.04 -11.63
C GLY A 55 -4.46 -3.89 -11.49
N ALA A 56 -4.89 -2.63 -11.53
CA ALA A 56 -4.01 -1.48 -11.44
C ALA A 56 -3.31 -1.40 -10.08
N LEU A 57 -4.02 -1.74 -9.00
CA LEU A 57 -3.48 -1.69 -7.64
C LEU A 57 -2.39 -2.74 -7.43
N ILE A 58 -2.62 -4.00 -7.82
CA ILE A 58 -1.58 -5.03 -7.69
C ILE A 58 -0.38 -4.73 -8.59
N ALA A 59 -0.59 -4.13 -9.76
CA ALA A 59 0.51 -3.70 -10.64
C ALA A 59 1.36 -2.58 -9.99
N ALA A 60 0.72 -1.58 -9.38
CA ALA A 60 1.40 -0.52 -8.65
C ALA A 60 2.23 -1.06 -7.47
N ILE A 61 1.66 -1.96 -6.67
CA ILE A 61 2.37 -2.58 -5.54
C ILE A 61 3.54 -3.46 -6.02
N LYS A 62 3.41 -4.16 -7.14
CA LYS A 62 4.51 -4.92 -7.74
C LYS A 62 5.65 -4.01 -8.19
N THR A 63 5.34 -2.81 -8.68
CA THR A 63 6.32 -1.84 -9.19
C THR A 63 7.23 -1.31 -8.08
N ILE A 64 6.71 -1.10 -6.86
CA ILE A 64 7.56 -0.69 -5.71
C ILE A 64 8.44 -1.84 -5.19
N GLY A 65 8.17 -3.08 -5.58
CA GLY A 65 9.00 -4.25 -5.26
C GLY A 65 9.09 -4.57 -3.77
N ARG A 66 10.10 -5.38 -3.40
CA ARG A 66 10.38 -5.72 -1.99
C ARG A 66 10.90 -4.49 -1.24
N GLY A 67 10.50 -4.35 0.01
CA GLY A 67 11.05 -3.37 0.95
C GLY A 67 12.51 -3.69 1.32
N ALA A 68 13.20 -2.73 1.92
CA ALA A 68 14.52 -2.94 2.50
C ALA A 68 14.45 -3.93 3.69
N ASP A 69 15.60 -4.52 4.04
CA ASP A 69 15.70 -5.41 5.19
C ASP A 69 15.42 -4.65 6.50
N THR A 70 14.72 -5.31 7.43
CA THR A 70 14.39 -4.78 8.76
C THR A 70 14.44 -5.90 9.79
N ASP A 71 14.93 -5.58 10.98
CA ASP A 71 14.83 -6.40 12.20
C ASP A 71 13.39 -6.43 12.75
N GLY A 72 12.55 -5.52 12.25
CA GLY A 72 11.12 -5.47 12.42
C GLY A 72 10.71 -4.84 13.74
N ASN A 73 10.42 -3.55 13.71
CA ASN A 73 9.39 -2.93 14.56
C ASN A 73 9.11 -1.47 14.19
N VAL A 74 9.42 -1.05 12.98
CA VAL A 74 9.25 0.35 12.58
C VAL A 74 7.76 0.62 12.32
N PRO A 75 7.09 1.48 13.11
CA PRO A 75 5.74 1.93 12.80
C PRO A 75 5.77 2.84 11.56
N PHE A 76 4.67 2.90 10.84
CA PHE A 76 4.48 3.86 9.76
C PHE A 76 3.13 4.54 9.91
N VAL A 77 3.03 5.74 9.37
CA VAL A 77 1.77 6.46 9.20
C VAL A 77 1.58 6.65 7.71
N LEU A 78 0.45 6.18 7.16
CA LEU A 78 0.07 6.41 5.78
C LEU A 78 -1.00 7.51 5.73
N PRO A 79 -0.67 8.74 5.32
CA PRO A 79 -1.67 9.79 5.13
C PRO A 79 -2.64 9.38 4.03
N ILE A 80 -3.95 9.41 4.32
CA ILE A 80 -4.99 9.08 3.34
C ILE A 80 -4.99 10.11 2.20
N ALA A 81 -4.87 11.40 2.53
CA ALA A 81 -4.68 12.49 1.58
C ALA A 81 -3.37 13.22 1.87
N GLU A 82 -2.81 13.90 0.86
CA GLU A 82 -1.74 14.87 1.11
C GLU A 82 -2.32 16.02 1.94
N PRO A 83 -1.63 16.46 3.02
CA PRO A 83 -2.08 17.62 3.77
C PRO A 83 -2.05 18.85 2.85
N SER A 84 -3.12 19.66 2.94
CA SER A 84 -3.27 20.94 2.26
C SER A 84 -2.22 21.95 2.68
#